data_AF-A0A3D3IV06-F1
#
_entry.id   AF-A0A3D3IV06-F1
#
_cell.length_a   1.000
_cell.length_b   1.000
_cell.length_c   1.000
_cell.angle_alpha   90.00
_cell.angle_beta   90.00
_cell.angle_gamma   90.00
#
_symmetry.space_group_name_H-M   'P 1'
#
loop_
_entity.id
_entity.type
_entity.pdbx_description
1 polymer ?
#
loop_
_entity_poly.entity_id
_entity_poly.type
_entity_poly.pdbx_seq_one_letter_code
_entity_poly.pdbx_strand_id
1 'polypeptide(L)'
;VTPGPWIALAAFAAVAAPQAIWLIDNDFAPFGYAARRASSGEWHASLEFLATLAIDCAPMLIVLGIAGYFGAAHTQTAPPTTARARNFLLLLGLGPTVLMALGALVSGASLRASWGAPMLSLVGLLVVALMHDKFSADRLRRVALSAGVLVVLTSGLYFAHMRYGAAFTGKPLRGNWPQAEVSTQMSGTWRAETNGAPLEVVAGDIWTAGLVSMNGANPPSVLINGDYATSPWVTRQEVEQYGAMAVWSGDQPEALRDFIGARPVRVWTFYAPEAGPMGRGVDIHYAIIPPAATK
;
A
#
# COMPACT_ATOMS: atom_id res chain seq x y z
N VAL A 1 -23.54 -32.87 -16.82
CA VAL A 1 -22.88 -31.83 -16.02
C VAL A 1 -21.38 -31.97 -16.23
N THR A 2 -20.67 -30.93 -16.67
CA THR A 2 -19.20 -31.01 -16.80
C THR A 2 -18.57 -30.91 -15.41
N PRO A 3 -17.47 -31.65 -15.12
CA PRO A 3 -16.87 -31.67 -13.78
C PRO A 3 -16.12 -30.38 -13.44
N GLY A 4 -15.75 -29.58 -14.45
CA GLY A 4 -14.91 -28.38 -14.31
C GLY A 4 -15.35 -27.40 -13.22
N PRO A 5 -16.62 -26.95 -13.19
CA PRO A 5 -17.09 -26.02 -12.15
C PRO A 5 -16.96 -26.56 -10.74
N TRP A 6 -17.18 -27.86 -10.53
CA TRP A 6 -17.07 -28.50 -9.21
C TRP A 6 -15.62 -28.63 -8.76
N ILE A 7 -14.72 -28.98 -9.68
CA ILE A 7 -13.28 -29.00 -9.41
C ILE A 7 -12.79 -27.58 -9.07
N ALA A 8 -13.24 -26.57 -9.81
CA ALA A 8 -12.90 -25.17 -9.54
C ALA A 8 -13.42 -24.72 -8.16
N LEU A 9 -14.66 -25.07 -7.80
CA LEU A 9 -15.23 -24.76 -6.50
C LEU A 9 -14.48 -25.46 -5.36
N ALA A 10 -14.13 -26.73 -5.53
CA ALA A 10 -13.36 -27.49 -4.55
C ALA A 10 -11.95 -26.91 -4.36
N ALA A 11 -11.28 -26.55 -5.46
CA ALA A 11 -9.97 -25.90 -5.39
C ALA A 11 -10.06 -24.52 -4.72
N PHE A 12 -11.07 -23.71 -5.06
CA PHE A 12 -11.33 -22.44 -4.39
C PHE A 12 -11.55 -22.64 -2.89
N ALA A 13 -12.41 -23.57 -2.50
CA ALA A 13 -12.70 -23.84 -1.09
C ALA A 13 -11.44 -24.31 -0.35
N ALA A 14 -10.64 -25.19 -0.94
CA ALA A 14 -9.39 -25.66 -0.34
C ALA A 14 -8.38 -24.53 -0.11
N VAL A 15 -8.27 -23.58 -1.06
CA VAL A 15 -7.36 -22.42 -0.94
C VAL A 15 -7.92 -21.36 0.03
N ALA A 16 -9.24 -21.13 0.01
CA ALA A 16 -9.88 -20.10 0.82
C ALA A 16 -10.14 -20.53 2.27
N ALA A 17 -10.31 -21.83 2.54
CA ALA A 17 -10.62 -22.37 3.87
C ALA A 17 -9.67 -21.89 4.98
N PRO A 18 -8.33 -21.99 4.87
CA PRO A 18 -7.45 -21.53 5.94
C PRO A 18 -7.60 -20.03 6.23
N GLN A 19 -7.84 -19.21 5.20
CA GLN A 19 -8.07 -17.78 5.37
C GLN A 19 -9.43 -17.49 6.02
N ALA A 20 -10.47 -18.25 5.65
CA ALA A 20 -11.80 -18.12 6.23
C ALA A 20 -11.82 -18.51 7.72
N ILE A 21 -11.13 -19.60 8.08
CA ILE A 21 -10.96 -20.04 9.47
C ILE A 21 -10.22 -18.95 10.25
N TRP A 22 -9.08 -18.47 9.74
CA TRP A 22 -8.33 -17.40 10.38
C TRP A 22 -9.16 -16.12 10.58
N LEU A 23 -10.00 -15.74 9.61
CA LEU A 23 -10.89 -14.59 9.74
C LEU A 23 -11.90 -14.75 10.87
N ILE A 24 -12.47 -15.95 11.05
CA ILE A 24 -13.40 -16.23 12.14
C ILE A 24 -12.66 -16.16 13.49
N ASP A 25 -11.48 -16.77 13.56
CA ASP A 25 -10.67 -16.82 14.79
C ASP A 25 -10.15 -15.43 15.22
N ASN A 26 -10.12 -14.46 14.30
CA ASN A 26 -9.62 -13.10 14.54
C ASN A 26 -10.72 -12.03 14.35
N ASP A 27 -11.98 -12.38 14.64
CA ASP A 27 -13.12 -11.46 14.67
C ASP A 27 -13.27 -10.60 13.41
N PHE A 28 -12.92 -11.15 12.25
CA PHE A 28 -12.92 -10.46 10.96
C PHE A 28 -12.14 -9.13 10.99
N ALA A 29 -11.04 -9.06 11.76
CA ALA A 29 -10.26 -7.84 11.95
C ALA A 29 -9.93 -7.05 10.65
N PRO A 30 -9.56 -7.70 9.51
CA PRO A 30 -9.34 -6.97 8.26
C PRO A 30 -10.58 -6.25 7.73
N PHE A 31 -11.78 -6.81 7.91
CA PHE A 31 -13.04 -6.16 7.52
C PHE A 31 -13.37 -4.99 8.45
N GLY A 32 -13.11 -5.13 9.76
CA GLY A 32 -13.21 -4.03 10.71
C GLY A 32 -12.27 -2.87 10.35
N TYR A 33 -11.02 -3.18 9.97
CA TYR A 33 -10.08 -2.19 9.46
C TYR A 33 -10.60 -1.52 8.18
N ALA A 34 -11.04 -2.29 7.19
CA ALA A 34 -11.58 -1.75 5.93
C ALA A 34 -12.81 -0.86 6.17
N ALA A 35 -13.71 -1.26 7.06
CA ALA A 35 -14.89 -0.49 7.45
C ALA A 35 -14.51 0.84 8.10
N ARG A 36 -13.59 0.85 9.08
CA ARG A 36 -13.08 2.12 9.69
C ARG A 36 -12.45 3.03 8.65
N ARG A 37 -11.71 2.46 7.69
CA ARG A 37 -11.08 3.22 6.61
C ARG A 37 -12.09 3.78 5.61
N ALA A 38 -13.25 3.13 5.46
CA ALA A 38 -14.33 3.54 4.59
C ALA A 38 -15.35 4.47 5.27
N SER A 39 -15.45 4.49 6.60
CA SER A 39 -16.32 5.42 7.34
C SER A 39 -15.67 6.77 7.61
N SER A 40 -14.34 6.86 7.49
CA SER A 40 -13.57 8.08 7.79
C SER A 40 -13.41 9.03 6.58
N GLY A 41 -14.12 8.79 5.48
CA GLY A 41 -13.99 9.60 4.26
C GLY A 41 -15.04 10.69 4.21
N GLU A 42 -14.69 11.81 3.59
CA GLU A 42 -15.65 12.89 3.34
C GLU A 42 -16.67 12.50 2.27
N TRP A 43 -17.78 13.23 2.19
CA TRP A 43 -18.86 12.99 1.22
C TRP A 43 -18.38 12.97 -0.24
N HIS A 44 -17.27 13.65 -0.54
CA HIS A 44 -16.69 13.75 -1.88
C HIS A 44 -15.75 12.59 -2.24
N ALA A 45 -15.39 11.72 -1.30
CA ALA A 45 -14.42 10.64 -1.52
C ALA A 45 -14.87 9.64 -2.61
N SER A 46 -16.17 9.38 -2.75
CA SER A 46 -16.70 8.54 -3.83
C SER A 46 -16.56 9.19 -5.21
N LEU A 47 -16.66 10.52 -5.30
CA LEU A 47 -16.38 11.26 -6.53
C LEU A 47 -14.88 11.26 -6.85
N GLU A 48 -14.05 11.44 -5.83
CA GLU A 48 -12.60 11.33 -5.95
C GLU A 48 -12.19 9.95 -6.47
N PHE A 49 -12.78 8.87 -5.95
CA PHE A 49 -12.56 7.51 -6.43
C PHE A 49 -12.87 7.35 -7.93
N LEU A 50 -14.02 7.84 -8.39
CA LEU A 50 -14.38 7.78 -9.81
C LEU A 50 -13.45 8.64 -10.68
N ALA A 51 -13.06 9.81 -10.19
CA ALA A 51 -12.11 10.68 -10.86
C ALA A 51 -10.73 10.00 -10.97
N THR A 52 -10.25 9.36 -9.90
CA THR A 52 -8.99 8.59 -9.91
C THR A 52 -9.07 7.44 -10.89
N LEU A 53 -10.16 6.66 -10.91
CA LEU A 53 -10.33 5.58 -11.91
C LEU A 53 -10.27 6.11 -13.35
N ALA A 54 -10.87 7.27 -13.61
CA ALA A 54 -10.83 7.90 -14.93
C ALA A 54 -9.41 8.38 -15.29
N ILE A 55 -8.69 8.98 -14.33
CA ILE A 55 -7.29 9.41 -14.48
C ILE A 55 -6.37 8.21 -14.72
N ASP A 56 -6.57 7.10 -13.99
CA ASP A 56 -5.80 5.87 -14.16
C ASP A 56 -5.99 5.25 -15.56
N CYS A 57 -7.12 5.50 -16.22
CA CYS A 57 -7.34 5.11 -17.62
C CYS A 57 -6.67 6.05 -18.63
N ALA A 58 -6.30 7.28 -18.25
CA ALA A 58 -5.78 8.29 -19.16
C ALA A 58 -4.49 7.87 -19.91
N PRO A 59 -3.48 7.25 -19.27
CA PRO A 59 -2.31 6.70 -19.96
C PRO A 59 -2.67 5.80 -21.15
N MET A 60 -3.62 4.89 -20.94
CA MET A 60 -4.10 3.98 -21.97
C MET A 60 -4.81 4.76 -23.09
N LEU A 61 -5.69 5.69 -22.75
CA LEU A 61 -6.43 6.51 -23.74
C LEU A 61 -5.49 7.38 -24.59
N ILE A 62 -4.44 7.95 -23.98
CA ILE A 62 -3.40 8.72 -24.69
C ILE A 62 -2.67 7.83 -25.70
N VAL A 63 -2.23 6.64 -25.29
CA VAL A 63 -1.56 5.69 -26.18
C VAL A 63 -2.46 5.28 -27.35
N LEU A 64 -3.73 4.98 -27.08
CA LEU A 64 -4.71 4.65 -28.12
C LEU A 64 -4.97 5.83 -29.07
N GLY A 65 -5.02 7.05 -28.54
CA GLY A 65 -5.15 8.29 -29.31
C GLY A 65 -3.99 8.51 -30.27
N ILE A 66 -2.76 8.46 -29.76
CA ILE A 66 -1.53 8.60 -30.57
C ILE A 66 -1.44 7.50 -31.63
N ALA A 67 -1.84 6.27 -31.30
CA ALA A 67 -1.82 5.17 -32.24
C ALA A 67 -2.95 5.23 -33.31
N GLY A 68 -3.93 6.11 -33.14
CA GLY A 68 -5.00 6.38 -34.10
C GLY A 68 -6.23 5.46 -33.97
N TYR A 69 -6.48 4.90 -32.79
CA TYR A 69 -7.57 3.92 -32.57
C TYR A 69 -8.99 4.55 -32.51
N PHE A 70 -9.09 5.88 -32.38
CA PHE A 70 -10.36 6.61 -32.49
C PHE A 70 -10.79 6.87 -33.95
N GLY A 71 -9.95 6.52 -34.93
CA GLY A 71 -10.28 6.62 -36.36
C GLY A 71 -11.09 5.43 -36.90
N ALA A 72 -11.23 5.39 -38.22
CA ALA A 72 -11.96 4.36 -38.96
C ALA A 72 -11.38 2.94 -38.75
N ALA A 73 -12.26 1.94 -38.91
CA ALA A 73 -11.90 0.53 -38.88
C ALA A 73 -10.87 0.19 -39.97
N HIS A 74 -10.12 -0.89 -39.77
CA HIS A 74 -9.14 -1.35 -40.75
C HIS A 74 -9.73 -2.43 -41.65
N THR A 75 -9.24 -2.53 -42.88
CA THR A 75 -9.76 -3.45 -43.90
C THR A 75 -9.34 -4.91 -43.68
N GLN A 76 -8.28 -5.15 -42.90
CA GLN A 76 -7.86 -6.47 -42.45
C GLN A 76 -8.08 -6.55 -40.93
N THR A 77 -9.11 -7.27 -40.52
CA THR A 77 -9.51 -7.41 -39.12
C THR A 77 -9.03 -8.74 -38.55
N ALA A 78 -8.64 -8.75 -37.28
CA ALA A 78 -8.47 -10.00 -36.54
C ALA A 78 -9.83 -10.72 -36.40
N PRO A 79 -9.87 -12.04 -36.17
CA PRO A 79 -11.12 -12.72 -35.89
C PRO A 79 -11.80 -12.14 -34.63
N PRO A 80 -13.15 -12.10 -34.59
CA PRO A 80 -13.88 -11.56 -33.46
C PRO A 80 -13.63 -12.36 -32.20
N THR A 81 -13.54 -11.63 -31.08
CA THR A 81 -13.45 -12.24 -29.75
C THR A 81 -14.68 -13.11 -29.50
N THR A 82 -14.48 -14.37 -29.11
CA THR A 82 -15.59 -15.27 -28.78
C THR A 82 -16.48 -14.67 -27.68
N ALA A 83 -17.79 -14.94 -27.73
CA ALA A 83 -18.72 -14.44 -26.72
C ALA A 83 -18.31 -14.83 -25.29
N ARG A 84 -17.77 -16.04 -25.11
CA ARG A 84 -17.22 -16.52 -23.83
C ARG A 84 -16.08 -15.64 -23.33
N ALA A 85 -15.08 -15.36 -24.18
CA ALA A 85 -13.94 -14.53 -23.80
C ALA A 85 -14.35 -13.08 -23.53
N ARG A 86 -15.24 -12.50 -24.34
CA ARG A 86 -15.78 -11.15 -24.11
C ARG A 86 -16.52 -11.06 -22.78
N ASN A 87 -17.43 -12.01 -22.50
CA ASN A 87 -18.19 -12.02 -21.25
C ASN A 87 -17.28 -12.21 -20.04
N PHE A 88 -16.24 -13.04 -20.16
CA PHE A 88 -15.21 -13.20 -19.13
C PHE A 88 -14.48 -11.88 -18.84
N LEU A 89 -14.06 -11.15 -19.89
CA LEU A 89 -13.36 -9.88 -19.73
C LEU A 89 -14.26 -8.77 -19.19
N LEU A 90 -15.54 -8.73 -19.57
CA LEU A 90 -16.51 -7.81 -18.98
C LEU A 90 -16.72 -8.13 -17.50
N LEU A 91 -16.92 -9.40 -17.16
CA LEU A 91 -17.19 -9.82 -15.79
C LEU A 91 -15.97 -9.60 -14.89
N LEU A 92 -14.77 -10.00 -15.30
CA LEU A 92 -13.59 -9.85 -14.44
C LEU A 92 -12.92 -8.48 -14.55
N GLY A 93 -13.06 -7.79 -15.68
CA GLY A 93 -12.45 -6.48 -15.89
C GLY A 93 -13.29 -5.31 -15.39
N LEU A 94 -14.61 -5.44 -15.32
CA LEU A 94 -15.49 -4.40 -14.78
C LEU A 94 -16.23 -4.85 -13.52
N GLY A 95 -16.42 -6.16 -13.30
CA GLY A 95 -17.15 -6.69 -12.16
C GLY A 95 -16.62 -6.24 -10.81
N PRO A 96 -15.29 -6.30 -10.51
CA PRO A 96 -14.76 -5.80 -9.25
C PRO A 96 -15.12 -4.32 -8.99
N THR A 97 -14.99 -3.46 -10.00
CA THR A 97 -15.34 -2.03 -9.92
C THR A 97 -16.83 -1.84 -9.68
N VAL A 98 -17.68 -2.56 -10.42
CA VAL A 98 -19.15 -2.50 -10.26
C VAL A 98 -19.57 -3.00 -8.89
N LEU A 99 -19.02 -4.12 -8.42
CA LEU A 99 -19.32 -4.67 -7.09
C LEU A 99 -18.89 -3.71 -5.98
N MET A 100 -17.73 -3.07 -6.11
CA MET A 100 -17.26 -2.09 -5.13
C MET A 100 -18.16 -0.84 -5.12
N ALA A 101 -18.52 -0.31 -6.30
CA ALA A 101 -19.41 0.84 -6.41
C ALA A 101 -20.81 0.55 -5.84
N LEU A 102 -21.36 -0.64 -6.12
CA LEU A 102 -22.64 -1.09 -5.55
C LEU A 102 -22.54 -1.29 -4.04
N GLY A 103 -21.45 -1.92 -3.55
CA GLY A 103 -21.21 -2.11 -2.12
C GLY A 103 -21.16 -0.78 -1.37
N ALA A 104 -20.44 0.20 -1.92
CA ALA A 104 -20.40 1.56 -1.37
C ALA A 104 -21.77 2.24 -1.40
N LEU A 105 -22.50 2.14 -2.50
CA LEU A 105 -23.84 2.72 -2.63
C LEU A 105 -24.83 2.14 -1.60
N VAL A 106 -24.80 0.82 -1.39
CA VAL A 106 -25.69 0.12 -0.45
C VAL A 106 -25.31 0.39 1.00
N SER A 107 -24.01 0.42 1.32
CA SER A 107 -23.52 0.59 2.68
C SER A 107 -23.34 2.06 3.11
N GLY A 108 -23.39 3.01 2.18
CA GLY A 108 -23.01 4.41 2.41
C GLY A 108 -21.51 4.59 2.66
N ALA A 109 -20.69 3.56 2.43
CA ALA A 109 -19.26 3.60 2.67
C ALA A 109 -18.54 4.51 1.66
N SER A 110 -17.57 5.28 2.12
CA SER A 110 -16.71 6.06 1.23
C SER A 110 -15.66 5.16 0.57
N LEU A 111 -15.48 5.31 -0.74
CA LEU A 111 -14.45 4.59 -1.49
C LEU A 111 -13.14 5.36 -1.49
N ARG A 112 -12.05 4.68 -1.13
CA ARG A 112 -10.71 5.27 -1.24
C ARG A 112 -10.20 5.11 -2.66
N ALA A 113 -9.77 6.21 -3.26
CA ALA A 113 -9.11 6.26 -4.57
C ALA A 113 -8.05 5.16 -4.75
N SER A 114 -7.23 4.91 -3.73
CA SER A 114 -6.15 3.90 -3.76
C SER A 114 -6.63 2.45 -3.95
N TRP A 115 -7.92 2.16 -3.75
CA TRP A 115 -8.47 0.81 -3.96
C TRP A 115 -8.84 0.54 -5.42
N GLY A 116 -8.91 1.57 -6.27
CA GLY A 116 -9.39 1.45 -7.64
C GLY A 116 -8.38 0.83 -8.60
N ALA A 117 -7.09 1.11 -8.43
CA ALA A 117 -6.05 0.72 -9.41
C ALA A 117 -6.02 -0.80 -9.74
N PRO A 118 -6.11 -1.74 -8.78
CA PRO A 118 -6.16 -3.17 -9.10
C PRO A 118 -7.39 -3.59 -9.90
N MET A 119 -8.48 -2.82 -9.84
CA MET A 119 -9.72 -3.14 -10.55
C MET A 119 -9.59 -2.92 -12.07
N LEU A 120 -8.60 -2.13 -12.49
CA LEU A 120 -8.37 -1.80 -13.90
C LEU A 120 -7.46 -2.80 -14.63
N SER A 121 -6.95 -3.85 -13.96
CA SER A 121 -5.92 -4.74 -14.51
C SER A 121 -6.31 -5.44 -15.83
N LEU A 122 -7.60 -5.71 -16.06
CA LEU A 122 -8.08 -6.33 -17.30
C LEU A 122 -8.71 -5.35 -18.30
N VAL A 123 -8.81 -4.06 -17.96
CA VAL A 123 -9.46 -3.06 -18.82
C VAL A 123 -8.72 -2.91 -20.14
N GLY A 124 -7.38 -2.94 -20.15
CA GLY A 124 -6.60 -2.92 -21.39
C GLY A 124 -6.90 -4.11 -22.31
N LEU A 125 -7.02 -5.32 -21.75
CA LEU A 125 -7.36 -6.52 -22.52
C LEU A 125 -8.82 -6.49 -23.00
N LEU A 126 -9.74 -5.94 -22.20
CA LEU A 126 -11.12 -5.69 -22.61
C LEU A 126 -11.17 -4.72 -23.80
N VAL A 127 -10.41 -3.64 -23.78
CA VAL A 127 -10.32 -2.69 -24.91
C VAL A 127 -9.80 -3.39 -26.17
N VAL A 128 -8.76 -4.20 -26.06
CA VAL A 128 -8.25 -5.00 -27.20
C VAL A 128 -9.33 -5.93 -27.75
N ALA A 129 -10.05 -6.62 -26.87
CA ALA A 129 -11.12 -7.54 -27.25
C ALA A 129 -12.31 -6.86 -27.93
N LEU A 130 -12.64 -5.63 -27.52
CA LEU A 130 -13.74 -4.83 -28.09
C LEU A 130 -13.33 -4.15 -29.40
N MET A 131 -12.05 -3.78 -29.56
CA MET A 131 -11.53 -3.07 -30.73
C MET A 131 -10.79 -4.00 -31.71
N HIS A 132 -11.10 -5.30 -31.71
CA HIS A 132 -10.41 -6.33 -32.49
C HIS A 132 -10.29 -6.02 -34.01
N ASP A 133 -11.26 -5.28 -34.56
CA ASP A 133 -11.36 -4.85 -35.95
C ASP A 133 -10.50 -3.61 -36.29
N LYS A 134 -9.85 -3.03 -35.27
CA LYS A 134 -9.03 -1.83 -35.41
C LYS A 134 -7.54 -2.09 -35.28
N PHE A 135 -7.11 -3.32 -34.97
CA PHE A 135 -5.69 -3.64 -34.83
C PHE A 135 -5.03 -3.91 -36.18
N SER A 136 -3.86 -3.31 -36.40
CA SER A 136 -2.95 -3.60 -37.51
C SER A 136 -1.51 -3.60 -37.00
N ALA A 137 -0.58 -4.21 -37.73
CA ALA A 137 0.83 -4.25 -37.33
C ALA A 137 1.39 -2.84 -37.07
N ASP A 138 1.03 -1.86 -37.90
CA ASP A 138 1.48 -0.47 -37.74
C ASP A 138 0.88 0.21 -36.51
N ARG A 139 -0.42 0.01 -36.26
CA ARG A 139 -1.09 0.55 -35.06
C ARG A 139 -0.54 -0.09 -33.80
N LEU A 140 -0.24 -1.39 -33.82
CA LEU A 140 0.39 -2.10 -32.70
C LEU A 140 1.81 -1.61 -32.44
N ARG A 141 2.60 -1.38 -33.51
CA ARG A 141 3.93 -0.77 -33.39
C ARG A 141 3.85 0.62 -32.75
N ARG A 142 2.89 1.46 -33.14
CA ARG A 142 2.68 2.77 -32.51
C ARG A 142 2.29 2.64 -31.05
N VAL A 143 1.38 1.73 -30.70
CA VAL A 143 1.04 1.44 -29.29
C VAL A 143 2.28 1.05 -28.50
N ALA A 144 3.09 0.12 -29.02
CA ALA A 144 4.31 -0.32 -28.35
C ALA A 144 5.32 0.82 -28.16
N LEU A 145 5.56 1.64 -29.19
CA LEU A 145 6.46 2.79 -29.10
C LEU A 145 5.94 3.85 -28.12
N SER A 146 4.67 4.24 -28.21
CA SER A 146 4.06 5.22 -27.31
C SER A 146 4.02 4.75 -25.87
N ALA A 147 3.69 3.47 -25.63
CA ALA A 147 3.75 2.87 -24.30
C ALA A 147 5.19 2.83 -23.77
N GLY A 148 6.17 2.46 -24.61
CA GLY A 148 7.58 2.47 -24.24
C GLY A 148 8.08 3.87 -23.85
N VAL A 149 7.74 4.89 -24.63
CA VAL A 149 8.03 6.30 -24.30
C VAL A 149 7.38 6.70 -22.98
N LEU A 150 6.12 6.33 -22.76
CA LEU A 150 5.40 6.66 -21.53
C LEU A 150 6.02 5.98 -20.31
N VAL A 151 6.44 4.71 -20.43
CA VAL A 151 7.15 3.98 -19.37
C VAL A 151 8.47 4.64 -19.03
N VAL A 152 9.29 4.98 -20.04
CA VAL A 152 10.56 5.67 -19.83
C VAL A 152 10.35 7.04 -19.19
N LEU A 153 9.38 7.82 -19.69
CA LEU A 153 9.07 9.15 -19.18
C LEU A 153 8.58 9.10 -17.73
N THR A 154 7.60 8.25 -17.41
CA THR A 154 7.04 8.12 -16.06
C THR A 154 8.08 7.61 -15.07
N SER A 155 8.88 6.62 -15.47
CA SER A 155 9.99 6.12 -14.64
C SER A 155 11.05 7.19 -14.41
N GLY A 156 11.41 7.96 -15.45
CA GLY A 156 12.36 9.07 -15.35
C GLY A 156 11.85 10.21 -14.46
N LEU A 157 10.57 10.57 -14.58
CA LEU A 157 9.92 11.56 -13.71
C LEU A 157 9.86 11.08 -12.25
N TYR A 158 9.52 9.80 -12.03
CA TYR A 158 9.53 9.22 -10.69
C TYR A 158 10.93 9.18 -10.09
N PHE A 159 11.94 8.79 -10.86
CA PHE A 159 13.34 8.85 -10.45
C PHE A 159 13.75 10.28 -10.08
N ALA A 160 13.44 11.26 -10.92
CA ALA A 160 13.73 12.67 -10.64
C ALA A 160 13.00 13.16 -9.37
N HIS A 161 11.75 12.77 -9.20
CA HIS A 161 10.98 13.06 -7.99
C HIS A 161 11.67 12.47 -6.75
N MET A 162 12.06 11.20 -6.77
CA MET A 162 12.78 10.59 -5.65
C MET A 162 14.16 11.22 -5.44
N ARG A 163 14.91 11.49 -6.51
CA ARG A 163 16.28 12.01 -6.41
C ARG A 163 16.35 13.47 -5.93
N TYR A 164 15.39 14.30 -6.31
CA TYR A 164 15.43 15.75 -6.09
C TYR A 164 14.25 16.29 -5.26
N GLY A 165 13.22 15.50 -5.01
CA GLY A 165 11.99 15.93 -4.32
C GLY A 165 12.22 16.43 -2.89
N ALA A 166 13.22 15.89 -2.20
CA ALA A 166 13.61 16.35 -0.86
C ALA A 166 14.07 17.82 -0.86
N ALA A 167 14.75 18.28 -1.92
CA ALA A 167 15.20 19.67 -2.04
C ALA A 167 14.03 20.66 -2.21
N PHE A 168 12.90 20.21 -2.78
CA PHE A 168 11.70 21.04 -2.94
C PHE A 168 10.78 20.99 -1.72
N THR A 169 10.70 19.84 -1.05
CA THR A 169 9.80 19.64 0.10
C THR A 169 10.45 20.00 1.43
N GLY A 170 11.78 20.13 1.47
CA GLY A 170 12.56 20.40 2.69
C GLY A 170 12.63 19.22 3.66
N LYS A 171 12.11 18.04 3.29
CA LYS A 171 12.11 16.82 4.11
C LYS A 171 12.26 15.58 3.21
N PRO A 172 12.78 14.46 3.73
CA PRO A 172 12.92 13.25 2.92
C PRO A 172 11.55 12.76 2.44
N LEU A 173 11.46 12.43 1.16
CA LEU A 173 10.37 11.60 0.65
C LEU A 173 10.43 10.24 1.32
N ARG A 174 9.30 9.54 1.46
CA ARG A 174 9.24 8.23 2.13
C ARG A 174 10.29 7.23 1.62
N GLY A 175 10.54 7.20 0.31
CA GLY A 175 11.57 6.34 -0.28
C GLY A 175 13.03 6.70 0.07
N ASN A 176 13.26 7.88 0.65
CA ASN A 176 14.59 8.41 0.96
C ASN A 176 14.84 8.56 2.47
N TRP A 177 13.96 8.05 3.33
CA TRP A 177 14.26 8.05 4.77
C TRP A 177 15.52 7.20 5.01
N PRO A 178 16.50 7.66 5.82
CA PRO A 178 17.75 6.96 6.04
C PRO A 178 17.54 5.77 7.00
N GLN A 179 16.85 4.74 6.52
CA GLN A 179 16.37 3.62 7.34
C GLN A 179 17.49 2.96 8.15
N ALA A 180 18.65 2.72 7.53
CA ALA A 180 19.80 2.11 8.20
C ALA A 180 20.34 2.99 9.35
N GLU A 181 20.38 4.32 9.16
CA GLU A 181 20.81 5.27 10.18
C GLU A 181 19.80 5.30 11.34
N VAL A 182 18.50 5.42 11.03
CA VAL A 182 17.42 5.42 12.01
C VAL A 182 17.47 4.14 12.86
N SER A 183 17.54 2.97 12.23
CA SER A 183 17.58 1.69 12.93
C SER A 183 18.85 1.52 13.77
N THR A 184 20.02 1.90 13.23
CA THR A 184 21.30 1.81 13.96
C THR A 184 21.30 2.74 15.16
N GLN A 185 20.84 3.97 14.99
CA GLN A 185 20.75 4.96 16.06
C GLN A 185 19.80 4.50 17.16
N MET A 186 18.57 4.12 16.81
CA MET A 186 17.57 3.71 17.80
C MET A 186 17.97 2.42 18.54
N SER A 187 18.52 1.43 17.83
CA SER A 187 19.06 0.21 18.45
C SER A 187 20.29 0.48 19.32
N GLY A 188 21.12 1.46 18.95
CA GLY A 188 22.24 1.94 19.76
C GLY A 188 21.76 2.60 21.05
N THR A 189 20.78 3.51 20.94
CA THR A 189 20.13 4.18 22.08
C THR A 189 19.50 3.16 23.02
N TRP A 190 18.74 2.19 22.50
CA TRP A 190 18.15 1.12 23.31
C TRP A 190 19.22 0.39 24.13
N ARG A 191 20.28 -0.11 23.48
CA ARG A 191 21.35 -0.84 24.17
C ARG A 191 22.05 0.00 25.22
N ALA A 192 22.29 1.28 24.95
CA ALA A 192 22.91 2.20 25.90
C ALA A 192 22.03 2.42 27.15
N GLU A 193 20.71 2.48 26.99
CA GLU A 193 19.77 2.76 28.08
C GLU A 193 19.27 1.52 28.83
N THR A 194 19.50 0.33 28.27
CA THR A 194 19.04 -0.96 28.84
C THR A 194 20.19 -1.89 29.18
N ASN A 195 21.39 -1.34 29.44
CA ASN A 195 22.59 -2.11 29.80
C ASN A 195 22.92 -3.25 28.82
N GLY A 196 22.75 -3.01 27.52
CA GLY A 196 23.07 -3.95 26.46
C GLY A 196 22.01 -5.00 26.15
N ALA A 197 20.79 -4.88 26.71
CA ALA A 197 19.70 -5.79 26.37
C ALA A 197 19.38 -5.76 24.85
N PRO A 198 19.00 -6.89 24.24
CA PRO A 198 18.55 -6.91 22.86
C PRO A 198 17.24 -6.13 22.72
N LEU A 199 17.07 -5.45 21.58
CA LEU A 199 15.81 -4.79 21.24
C LEU A 199 14.89 -5.83 20.58
N GLU A 200 13.91 -6.31 21.33
CA GLU A 200 12.99 -7.37 20.89
C GLU A 200 11.62 -6.80 20.44
N VAL A 201 11.20 -5.66 20.99
CA VAL A 201 9.90 -5.04 20.68
C VAL A 201 10.06 -3.55 20.41
N VAL A 202 9.49 -3.09 19.30
CA VAL A 202 9.35 -1.68 18.96
C VAL A 202 7.86 -1.34 18.89
N ALA A 203 7.40 -0.38 19.70
CA ALA A 203 6.03 0.12 19.66
C ALA A 203 6.02 1.48 18.99
N GLY A 204 5.10 1.77 18.07
CA GLY A 204 5.14 3.08 17.42
C GLY A 204 4.25 3.25 16.21
N ASP A 205 4.23 4.47 15.66
CA ASP A 205 3.56 4.68 14.37
C ASP A 205 4.13 3.72 13.32
N ILE A 206 3.28 3.24 12.41
CA ILE A 206 3.63 2.17 11.47
C ILE A 206 4.88 2.48 10.64
N TRP A 207 5.14 3.76 10.37
CA TRP A 207 6.26 4.17 9.54
C TRP A 207 7.56 4.19 10.35
N THR A 208 7.59 4.94 11.46
CA THR A 208 8.80 5.06 12.29
C THR A 208 9.19 3.74 12.94
N ALA A 209 8.22 3.00 13.48
CA ALA A 209 8.48 1.70 14.09
C ALA A 209 9.02 0.69 13.06
N GLY A 210 8.46 0.70 11.84
CA GLY A 210 8.96 -0.12 10.74
C GLY A 210 10.40 0.23 10.36
N LEU A 211 10.76 1.51 10.29
CA LEU A 211 12.13 1.92 9.99
C LEU A 211 13.13 1.40 11.03
N VAL A 212 12.77 1.45 12.31
CA VAL A 212 13.60 0.95 13.40
C VAL A 212 13.76 -0.56 13.35
N SER A 213 12.69 -1.29 13.03
CA SER A 213 12.70 -2.76 13.05
C SER A 213 13.37 -3.42 11.84
N MET A 214 13.66 -2.67 10.77
CA MET A 214 14.10 -3.24 9.49
C MET A 214 15.61 -3.60 9.40
N ASN A 215 16.29 -3.92 10.50
CA ASN A 215 17.73 -4.25 10.49
C ASN A 215 18.07 -5.54 11.25
N GLY A 216 19.13 -6.22 10.79
CA GLY A 216 19.63 -7.46 11.41
C GLY A 216 18.94 -8.74 10.95
N ALA A 217 19.46 -9.89 11.40
CA ALA A 217 18.91 -11.20 11.08
C ALA A 217 17.63 -11.52 11.89
N ASN A 218 17.51 -10.95 13.08
CA ASN A 218 16.36 -11.09 13.99
C ASN A 218 15.82 -9.70 14.29
N PRO A 219 14.95 -9.15 13.42
CA PRO A 219 14.36 -7.84 13.64
C PRO A 219 13.38 -7.87 14.83
N PRO A 220 13.25 -6.78 15.60
CA PRO A 220 12.27 -6.70 16.67
C PRO A 220 10.83 -6.79 16.13
N SER A 221 9.95 -7.37 16.94
CA SER A 221 8.52 -7.37 16.66
C SER A 221 7.94 -5.96 16.80
N VAL A 222 7.05 -5.60 15.88
CA VAL A 222 6.43 -4.26 15.87
C VAL A 222 5.04 -4.29 16.49
N LEU A 223 4.84 -3.48 17.54
CA LEU A 223 3.54 -3.17 18.13
C LEU A 223 3.01 -1.86 17.52
N ILE A 224 2.24 -1.99 16.44
CA ILE A 224 1.77 -0.86 15.63
C ILE A 224 0.86 0.03 16.48
N ASN A 225 1.19 1.31 16.53
CA ASN A 225 0.54 2.36 17.31
C ASN A 225 0.41 2.07 18.81
N GLY A 226 1.15 1.09 19.37
CA GLY A 226 0.93 0.65 20.75
C GLY A 226 -0.32 -0.24 20.95
N ASP A 227 -0.95 -0.71 19.86
CA ASP A 227 -2.23 -1.41 19.89
C ASP A 227 -2.10 -2.91 19.62
N TYR A 228 -2.37 -3.72 20.64
CA TYR A 228 -2.33 -5.18 20.59
C TYR A 228 -3.39 -5.79 19.67
N ALA A 229 -4.52 -5.10 19.44
CA ALA A 229 -5.53 -5.58 18.50
C ALA A 229 -5.04 -5.47 17.04
N THR A 230 -4.20 -4.48 16.76
CA THR A 230 -3.57 -4.30 15.43
C THR A 230 -2.34 -5.19 15.25
N SER A 231 -1.67 -5.58 16.34
CA SER A 231 -0.46 -6.42 16.32
C SER A 231 -0.59 -7.67 17.19
N PRO A 232 -1.44 -8.65 16.79
CA PRO A 232 -1.70 -9.86 17.58
C PRO A 232 -0.48 -10.78 17.74
N TRP A 233 0.60 -10.54 16.99
CA TRP A 233 1.88 -11.24 17.11
C TRP A 233 2.77 -10.70 18.24
N VAL A 234 2.42 -9.58 18.89
CA VAL A 234 3.09 -9.08 20.09
C VAL A 234 2.17 -9.27 21.28
N THR A 235 2.67 -9.83 22.36
CA THR A 235 1.91 -10.07 23.59
C THR A 235 2.33 -9.10 24.70
N ARG A 236 1.43 -8.88 25.67
CA ARG A 236 1.75 -8.09 26.86
C ARG A 236 2.87 -8.71 27.68
N GLN A 237 2.90 -10.04 27.74
CA GLN A 237 3.94 -10.80 28.45
C GLN A 237 5.32 -10.56 27.83
N GLU A 238 5.44 -10.55 26.51
CA GLU A 238 6.70 -10.23 25.83
C GLU A 238 7.15 -8.80 26.14
N VAL A 239 6.25 -7.82 26.12
CA VAL A 239 6.58 -6.43 26.48
C VAL A 239 6.98 -6.31 27.95
N GLU A 240 6.32 -7.04 28.85
CA GLU A 240 6.68 -7.06 30.28
C GLU A 240 8.06 -7.67 30.51
N GLN A 241 8.38 -8.74 29.78
CA GLN A 241 9.64 -9.46 29.90
C GLN A 241 10.81 -8.71 29.25
N TYR A 242 10.67 -8.34 27.98
CA TYR A 242 11.74 -7.78 27.14
C TYR A 242 11.74 -6.26 27.08
N GLY A 243 10.70 -5.60 27.60
CA GLY A 243 10.51 -4.18 27.42
C GLY A 243 10.10 -3.83 26.00
N ALA A 244 10.04 -2.54 25.71
CA ALA A 244 9.78 -2.04 24.36
C ALA A 244 10.38 -0.65 24.16
N MET A 245 10.87 -0.38 22.94
CA MET A 245 11.19 0.97 22.52
C MET A 245 9.98 1.59 21.85
N ALA A 246 9.38 2.60 22.48
CA ALA A 246 8.32 3.37 21.85
C ALA A 246 8.92 4.44 20.93
N VAL A 247 8.49 4.54 19.68
CA VAL A 247 9.01 5.51 18.69
C VAL A 247 7.90 6.09 17.82
N TRP A 248 7.97 7.39 17.49
CA TRP A 248 7.06 8.00 16.50
C TRP A 248 7.63 9.26 15.88
N SER A 249 7.05 9.69 14.76
CA SER A 249 7.32 10.99 14.12
C SER A 249 6.02 11.71 13.78
N GLY A 250 5.96 13.00 14.06
CA GLY A 250 4.73 13.79 13.92
C GLY A 250 3.74 13.50 15.06
N ASP A 251 2.47 13.28 14.71
CA ASP A 251 1.41 13.08 15.69
C ASP A 251 1.54 11.73 16.41
N GLN A 252 1.52 11.78 17.74
CA GLN A 252 1.56 10.57 18.57
C GLN A 252 0.21 9.83 18.52
N PRO A 253 0.18 8.54 18.14
CA PRO A 253 -1.03 7.73 18.23
C PRO A 253 -1.57 7.65 19.66
N GLU A 254 -2.89 7.66 19.83
CA GLU A 254 -3.54 7.65 21.16
C GLU A 254 -3.19 6.40 21.97
N ALA A 255 -3.31 5.20 21.38
CA ALA A 255 -2.94 3.96 22.04
C ALA A 255 -1.44 3.92 22.42
N LEU A 256 -0.58 4.58 21.65
CA LEU A 256 0.85 4.68 21.96
C LEU A 256 1.09 5.59 23.16
N ARG A 257 0.31 6.68 23.28
CA ARG A 257 0.36 7.58 24.44
C ARG A 257 0.01 6.84 25.73
N ASP A 258 -1.07 6.06 25.69
CA ASP A 258 -1.49 5.23 26.83
C ASP A 258 -0.45 4.16 27.17
N PHE A 259 0.13 3.54 26.15
CA PHE A 259 1.21 2.56 26.30
C PHE A 259 2.46 3.14 26.98
N ILE A 260 2.86 4.35 26.59
CA ILE A 260 4.02 5.05 27.16
C ILE A 260 3.72 5.51 28.60
N GLY A 261 2.51 6.01 28.86
CA GLY A 261 2.11 6.58 30.14
C GLY A 261 2.93 7.82 30.50
N ALA A 262 3.33 7.96 31.76
CA ALA A 262 4.09 9.12 32.27
C ALA A 262 5.62 9.03 32.05
N ARG A 263 6.10 8.11 31.20
CA ARG A 263 7.54 7.90 30.97
C ARG A 263 8.16 9.10 30.24
N PRO A 264 9.45 9.41 30.48
CA PRO A 264 10.12 10.51 29.81
C PRO A 264 10.23 10.26 28.31
N VAL A 265 9.83 11.25 27.52
CA VAL A 265 9.95 11.26 26.06
C VAL A 265 11.19 12.05 25.69
N ARG A 266 11.99 11.48 24.79
CA ARG A 266 13.18 12.11 24.22
C ARG A 266 12.99 12.28 22.72
N VAL A 267 13.81 13.16 22.12
CA VAL A 267 13.74 13.45 20.69
C VAL A 267 15.12 13.26 20.09
N TRP A 268 15.18 12.57 18.96
CA TRP A 268 16.33 12.55 18.08
C TRP A 268 15.95 13.15 16.74
N THR A 269 16.71 14.14 16.29
CA THR A 269 16.49 14.82 15.01
C THR A 269 17.56 14.39 14.03
N PHE A 270 17.14 13.91 12.85
CA PHE A 270 18.05 13.66 11.74
C PHE A 270 17.77 14.62 10.58
N TYR A 271 18.74 14.78 9.71
CA TYR A 271 18.65 15.66 8.53
C TYR A 271 18.87 14.83 7.28
N ALA A 272 17.94 14.90 6.34
CA ALA A 272 18.09 14.22 5.06
C ALA A 272 19.20 14.90 4.23
N PRO A 273 20.30 14.20 3.88
CA PRO A 273 21.39 14.80 3.12
C PRO A 273 20.95 15.35 1.76
N GLU A 274 19.94 14.73 1.13
CA GLU A 274 19.47 15.18 -0.19
C GLU A 274 18.59 16.43 -0.15
N ALA A 275 18.14 16.87 1.04
CA ALA A 275 17.32 18.08 1.16
C ALA A 275 18.13 19.38 1.03
N GLY A 276 19.47 19.29 1.05
CA GLY A 276 20.38 20.42 0.82
C GLY A 276 20.21 21.54 1.85
N PRO A 277 20.49 22.81 1.48
CA PRO A 277 20.47 23.95 2.40
C PRO A 277 19.09 24.26 3.03
N MET A 278 18.01 23.78 2.41
CA MET A 278 16.63 23.95 2.88
C MET A 278 16.13 22.75 3.70
N GLY A 279 17.01 21.79 4.01
CA GLY A 279 16.68 20.61 4.78
C GLY A 279 16.20 20.96 6.19
N ARG A 280 14.98 20.56 6.51
CA ARG A 280 14.42 20.60 7.85
C ARG A 280 14.77 19.31 8.58
N GLY A 281 15.09 19.44 9.86
CA GLY A 281 15.23 18.28 10.74
C GLY A 281 13.92 17.51 10.81
N VAL A 282 14.02 16.18 10.81
CA VAL A 282 12.89 15.30 11.08
C VAL A 282 13.06 14.75 12.49
N ASP A 283 12.07 15.02 13.33
CA ASP A 283 12.06 14.58 14.72
C ASP A 283 11.50 13.17 14.82
N ILE A 284 12.26 12.30 15.47
CA ILE A 284 11.82 11.00 15.97
C ILE A 284 11.77 11.11 17.49
N HIS A 285 10.56 11.04 18.01
CA HIS A 285 10.31 10.94 19.43
C HIS A 285 10.47 9.48 19.86
N TYR A 286 11.03 9.26 21.04
CA TYR A 286 11.14 7.93 21.60
C TYR A 286 11.00 7.91 23.13
N ALA A 287 10.57 6.76 23.65
CA ALA A 287 10.54 6.46 25.08
C ALA A 287 10.95 5.00 25.31
N ILE A 288 11.63 4.74 26.43
CA ILE A 288 12.11 3.40 26.79
C ILE A 288 11.17 2.80 27.84
N ILE A 289 10.59 1.64 27.51
CA ILE A 289 9.93 0.77 28.47
C ILE A 289 10.97 -0.30 28.83
N PRO A 290 11.61 -0.23 30.01
CA PRO A 290 12.73 -1.10 30.33
C PRO A 290 12.29 -2.57 30.49
N PRO A 291 13.10 -3.55 30.07
CA PRO A 291 12.88 -4.96 30.36
C PRO A 291 12.79 -5.23 31.86
N ALA A 292 12.13 -6.33 32.22
CA ALA A 292 12.06 -6.77 33.62
C ALA A 292 13.44 -7.00 34.24
N ALA A 293 14.42 -7.44 33.43
CA ALA A 293 15.79 -7.70 33.89
C ALA A 293 16.62 -6.43 34.18
N THR A 294 16.13 -5.24 33.81
CA THR A 294 16.84 -3.96 34.01
C THR A 294 16.11 -3.00 34.96
N LYS A 295 14.96 -3.43 35.51
CA LYS A 295 14.26 -2.72 36.60
C LYS A 295 14.90 -3.04 37.94
#